data_AF-A0A7C6EC41-F1
#
_entry.id   AF-A0A7C6EC41-F1
#
_cell.length_a   1.000
_cell.length_b   1.000
_cell.length_c   1.000
_cell.angle_alpha   90.00
_cell.angle_beta   90.00
_cell.angle_gamma   90.00
#
_symmetry.space_group_name_H-M   'P 1'
#
loop_
_entity.id
_entity.type
_entity.pdbx_description
1 polymer ?
#
loop_
_entity_poly.entity_id
_entity_poly.type
_entity_poly.pdbx_seq_one_letter_code
_entity_poly.pdbx_strand_id
1 'polypeptide(L)'
;MKMYDLNKILVAVDSSLYSTNTIKFALDFGKKFDCVVDALHVVDTIQFEGPFIHDLSGVLGFEPFINFSAELKKTLEEKGRSILQAFSEMAQNENVKFHSFIEVGIIPITIVKTSYEYDMVFIGKKGVNASFDRGILGSNIESTVRRIKKPIFVADKDFYEIKNIVVGYDGRDSAKEALKLANVCATSLKAKIHIVNVRKDETETLDNTDLKITYLTKQKSVADTLIEYAKSLTNPLLMLGAYNKNRLLEMILGSTTEAILRKESNLPLIIVR
;
A
#
# COMPACT_ATOMS: atom_id res chain seq x y z
N MET A 1 -17.34 10.55 -17.20
CA MET A 1 -16.68 9.50 -16.39
C MET A 1 -15.34 10.09 -15.94
N LYS A 2 -15.09 10.26 -14.63
CA LYS A 2 -13.81 10.82 -14.19
C LYS A 2 -12.72 9.81 -14.52
N MET A 3 -11.81 10.21 -15.39
CA MET A 3 -10.59 9.49 -15.74
C MET A 3 -9.69 9.48 -14.50
N TYR A 4 -9.01 8.37 -14.19
CA TYR A 4 -7.98 8.39 -13.16
C TYR A 4 -6.78 9.15 -13.73
N ASP A 5 -6.63 10.42 -13.39
CA ASP A 5 -5.43 11.18 -13.70
C ASP A 5 -4.52 11.13 -12.46
N LEU A 6 -3.42 10.38 -12.55
CA LEU A 6 -2.41 10.28 -11.50
C LEU A 6 -1.43 11.44 -11.63
N ASN A 7 -1.67 12.54 -10.92
CA ASN A 7 -0.84 13.74 -10.94
C ASN A 7 0.03 13.89 -9.69
N LYS A 8 -0.45 13.35 -8.56
CA LYS A 8 0.26 13.42 -7.28
C LYS A 8 0.16 12.11 -6.50
N ILE A 9 1.30 11.55 -6.11
CA ILE A 9 1.40 10.30 -5.36
C ILE A 9 2.06 10.55 -4.00
N LEU A 10 1.54 9.93 -2.96
CA LEU A 10 2.14 9.92 -1.62
C LEU A 10 2.85 8.59 -1.40
N VAL A 11 4.10 8.60 -0.93
CA VAL A 11 4.80 7.41 -0.45
C VAL A 11 5.08 7.52 1.04
N ALA A 12 4.53 6.59 1.83
CA ALA A 12 4.84 6.49 3.25
C ALA A 12 6.15 5.73 3.43
N VAL A 13 7.14 6.38 4.06
CA VAL A 13 8.50 5.85 4.19
C VAL A 13 8.89 5.62 5.65
N ASP A 14 9.57 4.51 5.88
CA ASP A 14 10.20 4.16 7.15
C ASP A 14 11.62 3.63 6.92
N SER A 15 12.28 3.15 7.99
CA SER A 15 13.65 2.62 7.91
C SER A 15 13.72 1.14 7.53
N SER A 16 12.65 0.54 7.00
CA SER A 16 12.60 -0.88 6.63
C SER A 16 13.02 -1.12 5.18
N LEU A 17 13.42 -2.36 4.88
CA LEU A 17 13.72 -2.78 3.49
C LEU A 17 12.49 -2.65 2.56
N TYR A 18 11.28 -2.87 3.09
CA TYR A 18 10.03 -2.72 2.35
C TYR A 18 9.82 -1.26 1.90
N SER A 19 10.19 -0.29 2.74
CA SER A 19 10.15 1.13 2.40
C SER A 19 11.04 1.46 1.20
N THR A 20 12.27 0.93 1.14
CA THR A 20 13.17 1.14 -0.01
C THR A 20 12.54 0.68 -1.33
N ASN A 21 11.90 -0.49 -1.36
CA ASN A 21 11.24 -0.96 -2.60
C ASN A 21 9.96 -0.20 -2.89
N THR A 22 9.23 0.22 -1.86
CA THR A 22 8.06 1.10 -2.00
C THR A 22 8.45 2.39 -2.69
N ILE A 23 9.57 3.01 -2.28
CA ILE A 23 10.13 4.20 -2.94
C ILE A 23 10.43 3.92 -4.41
N LYS A 24 11.12 2.81 -4.72
CA LYS A 24 11.44 2.46 -6.12
C LYS A 24 10.18 2.32 -6.98
N PHE A 25 9.13 1.67 -6.49
CA PHE A 25 7.84 1.59 -7.20
C PHE A 25 7.20 2.97 -7.36
N ALA A 26 7.18 3.80 -6.31
CA ALA A 26 6.60 5.14 -6.37
C ALA A 26 7.35 6.03 -7.38
N LEU A 27 8.68 5.96 -7.45
CA LEU A 27 9.48 6.69 -8.42
C LEU A 27 9.31 6.16 -9.86
N ASP A 28 9.19 4.85 -10.06
CA ASP A 28 8.87 4.28 -11.39
C ASP A 28 7.51 4.79 -11.89
N PHE A 29 6.50 4.84 -11.02
CA PHE A 29 5.22 5.48 -11.33
C PHE A 29 5.38 6.99 -11.56
N GLY A 30 6.12 7.69 -10.70
CA GLY A 30 6.46 9.11 -10.85
C GLY A 30 6.94 9.45 -12.26
N LYS A 31 7.91 8.67 -12.73
CA LYS A 31 8.53 8.81 -14.05
C LYS A 31 7.57 8.46 -15.19
N LYS A 32 6.85 7.34 -15.10
CA LYS A 32 5.98 6.84 -16.18
C LYS A 32 4.70 7.64 -16.34
N PHE A 33 4.24 8.30 -15.28
CA PHE A 33 3.07 9.17 -15.28
C PHE A 33 3.41 10.66 -15.36
N ASP A 34 4.69 11.05 -15.33
CA ASP A 34 5.16 12.44 -15.15
C ASP A 34 4.44 13.16 -13.99
N CYS A 35 4.36 12.47 -12.85
CA CYS A 35 3.63 12.94 -11.68
C CYS A 35 4.58 13.30 -10.53
N VAL A 36 4.08 14.10 -9.58
CA VAL A 36 4.84 14.48 -8.39
C VAL A 36 4.75 13.37 -7.35
N VAL A 37 5.89 12.96 -6.80
CA VAL A 37 5.97 11.95 -5.75
C VAL A 37 6.40 12.61 -4.45
N ASP A 38 5.50 12.69 -3.47
CA ASP A 38 5.85 13.21 -2.15
C ASP A 38 6.11 12.09 -1.16
N ALA A 39 7.21 12.18 -0.41
CA ALA A 39 7.51 11.26 0.68
C ALA A 39 7.04 11.81 2.03
N LEU A 40 6.34 10.95 2.77
CA LEU A 40 5.89 11.20 4.13
C LEU A 40 6.58 10.23 5.09
N HIS A 41 7.30 10.77 6.08
CA HIS A 41 7.69 10.03 7.27
C HIS A 41 6.82 10.44 8.45
N VAL A 42 6.29 9.46 9.20
CA VAL A 42 5.49 9.73 10.40
C VAL A 42 6.28 9.34 11.64
N VAL A 43 6.53 10.32 12.50
CA VAL A 43 7.06 10.11 13.86
C VAL A 43 5.89 9.67 14.75
N ASP A 44 5.93 8.40 15.17
CA ASP A 44 4.81 7.75 15.86
C ASP A 44 4.69 8.21 17.32
N THR A 45 3.55 8.80 17.68
CA THR A 45 3.27 9.27 19.04
C THR A 45 3.18 8.15 20.06
N ILE A 46 2.83 6.93 19.62
CA ILE A 46 2.71 5.76 20.51
C ILE A 46 4.07 5.43 21.16
N GLN A 47 5.19 5.76 20.50
CA GLN A 47 6.54 5.47 21.02
C GLN A 47 6.92 6.32 22.24
N PHE A 48 6.30 7.48 22.42
CA PHE A 48 6.61 8.39 23.54
C PHE A 48 5.43 8.60 24.52
N GLU A 49 4.28 7.98 24.26
CA GLU A 49 3.09 8.01 25.14
C GLU A 49 2.63 6.62 25.63
N GLY A 50 3.36 5.55 25.27
CA GLY A 50 2.95 4.17 25.57
C GLY A 50 3.12 3.71 27.03
N PRO A 51 2.57 2.53 27.41
CA PRO A 51 2.58 2.03 28.80
C PRO A 51 3.99 1.91 29.40
N PHE A 52 4.98 1.59 28.58
CA PHE A 52 6.39 1.51 28.98
C PHE A 52 6.92 2.84 29.55
N ILE A 53 6.44 3.97 29.01
CA ILE A 53 6.81 5.31 29.45
C ILE A 53 6.09 5.66 30.77
N HIS A 54 4.85 5.19 30.95
CA HIS A 54 4.10 5.36 32.21
C HIS A 54 4.71 4.56 33.36
N ASP A 55 5.18 3.33 33.11
CA ASP A 55 5.87 2.51 34.13
C ASP A 55 7.21 3.14 34.56
N LEU A 56 7.93 3.80 33.64
CA LEU A 56 9.16 4.55 33.95
C LEU A 56 8.90 5.83 34.74
N SER A 57 7.77 6.50 34.50
CA SER A 57 7.38 7.72 35.23
C SER A 57 7.18 7.47 36.73
N GLY A 58 6.70 6.27 37.09
CA GLY A 58 6.56 5.85 38.49
C GLY A 58 7.89 5.58 39.20
N VAL A 59 8.96 5.33 38.45
CA VAL A 59 10.30 5.00 38.99
C VAL A 59 11.24 6.21 39.02
N LEU A 60 11.13 7.13 38.06
CA LEU A 60 12.09 8.23 37.86
C LEU A 60 11.61 9.62 38.28
N GLY A 61 10.33 9.79 38.64
CA GLY A 61 9.74 11.09 38.95
C GLY A 61 9.41 11.95 37.71
N PHE A 62 8.70 13.06 37.90
CA PHE A 62 8.05 13.84 36.82
C PHE A 62 9.00 14.77 36.03
N GLU A 63 10.08 15.29 36.62
CA GLU A 63 10.99 16.23 35.93
C GLU A 63 11.91 15.59 34.88
N PRO A 64 12.53 14.40 35.11
CA PRO A 64 13.31 13.69 34.08
C PRO A 64 12.47 13.29 32.86
N PHE A 65 11.15 13.16 33.03
CA PHE A 65 10.21 12.67 32.03
C PHE A 65 9.99 13.64 30.86
N ILE A 66 9.82 14.95 31.15
CA ILE A 66 9.56 15.96 30.10
C ILE A 66 10.78 16.09 29.17
N ASN A 67 11.99 16.08 29.73
CA ASN A 67 13.23 16.17 28.96
C ASN A 67 13.46 14.92 28.10
N PHE A 68 13.14 13.74 28.62
CA PHE A 68 13.28 12.48 27.89
C PHE A 68 12.37 12.40 26.66
N SER A 69 11.08 12.76 26.78
CA SER A 69 10.17 12.73 25.64
C SER A 69 10.55 13.74 24.55
N ALA A 70 11.06 14.92 24.93
CA ALA A 70 11.55 15.92 23.98
C ALA A 70 12.80 15.44 23.23
N GLU A 71 13.76 14.82 23.93
CA GLU A 71 14.99 14.28 23.35
C GLU A 71 14.72 13.06 22.45
N LEU A 72 13.82 12.17 22.87
CA LEU A 72 13.37 11.05 22.04
C LEU A 72 12.68 11.53 20.76
N LYS A 73 11.76 12.50 20.88
CA LYS A 73 11.09 13.08 19.71
C LYS A 73 12.11 13.66 18.73
N LYS A 74 13.08 14.44 19.22
CA LYS A 74 14.15 15.01 18.41
C LYS A 74 14.96 13.92 17.69
N THR A 75 15.32 12.85 18.40
CA THR A 75 16.05 11.70 17.83
C THR A 75 15.26 11.00 16.73
N LEU A 76 13.95 10.81 16.93
CA LEU A 76 13.07 10.20 15.93
C LEU A 76 12.90 11.10 14.70
N GLU A 77 12.78 12.42 14.89
CA GLU A 77 12.74 13.39 13.80
C GLU A 77 14.05 13.40 13.00
N GLU A 78 15.21 13.38 13.65
CA GLU A 78 16.52 13.29 13.01
C GLU A 78 16.65 12.01 12.18
N LYS A 79 16.23 10.87 12.72
CA LYS A 79 16.16 9.60 11.97
C LYS A 79 15.23 9.73 10.76
N GLY A 80 14.07 10.35 10.93
CA GLY A 80 13.12 10.63 9.86
C GLY A 80 13.73 11.48 8.73
N ARG A 81 14.50 12.51 9.09
CA ARG A 81 15.21 13.36 8.11
C ARG A 81 16.21 12.56 7.29
N SER A 82 16.97 11.66 7.91
CA SER A 82 17.90 10.79 7.18
C SER A 82 17.20 9.86 6.18
N ILE A 83 16.02 9.32 6.54
CA ILE A 83 15.20 8.50 5.63
C ILE A 83 14.72 9.34 4.44
N LEU A 84 14.21 10.55 4.70
CA LEU A 84 13.72 11.44 3.65
C LEU A 84 14.83 11.99 2.77
N GLN A 85 16.04 12.16 3.32
CA GLN A 85 17.22 12.51 2.53
C GLN A 85 17.55 11.40 1.53
N ALA A 86 17.59 10.13 1.97
CA ALA A 86 17.82 9.00 1.08
C ALA A 86 16.75 8.90 -0.03
N PHE A 87 15.47 9.14 0.31
CA PHE A 87 14.40 9.27 -0.69
C PHE A 87 14.68 10.39 -1.69
N SER A 88 15.08 11.57 -1.21
CA SER A 88 15.33 12.76 -2.03
C SER A 88 16.47 12.50 -3.02
N GLU A 89 17.55 11.86 -2.58
CA GLU A 89 18.67 11.45 -3.44
C GLU A 89 18.22 10.46 -4.53
N MET A 90 17.40 9.46 -4.17
CA MET A 90 16.83 8.53 -5.15
C MET A 90 15.93 9.23 -6.17
N ALA A 91 15.08 10.16 -5.73
CA ALA A 91 14.17 10.90 -6.60
C ALA A 91 14.91 11.83 -7.57
N GLN A 92 15.98 12.49 -7.10
CA GLN A 92 16.87 13.30 -7.94
C GLN A 92 17.55 12.46 -9.02
N ASN A 93 18.10 11.30 -8.65
CA ASN A 93 18.76 10.39 -9.60
C ASN A 93 17.81 9.89 -10.69
N GLU A 94 16.52 9.70 -10.35
CA GLU A 94 15.49 9.29 -11.31
C GLU A 94 14.85 10.46 -12.08
N ASN A 95 15.24 11.71 -11.81
CA ASN A 95 14.67 12.94 -12.37
C ASN A 95 13.15 13.06 -12.17
N VAL A 96 12.65 12.66 -10.99
CA VAL A 96 11.24 12.75 -10.63
C VAL A 96 11.00 14.01 -9.79
N LYS A 97 9.87 14.70 -10.01
CA LYS A 97 9.47 15.86 -9.18
C LYS A 97 9.03 15.35 -7.81
N PHE A 98 9.57 15.91 -6.73
CA PHE A 98 9.27 15.42 -5.38
C PHE A 98 9.24 16.52 -4.32
N HIS A 99 8.54 16.23 -3.23
CA HIS A 99 8.71 16.87 -1.93
C HIS A 99 8.92 15.81 -0.86
N SER A 100 9.41 16.20 0.31
CA SER A 100 9.54 15.29 1.45
C SER A 100 9.26 16.03 2.74
N PHE A 101 8.49 15.41 3.64
CA PHE A 101 8.10 16.05 4.90
C PHE A 101 7.86 15.03 6.02
N ILE A 102 7.94 15.53 7.24
CA ILE A 102 7.71 14.77 8.47
C ILE A 102 6.38 15.24 9.07
N GLU A 103 5.58 14.28 9.51
CA GLU A 103 4.42 14.51 10.38
C GLU A 103 4.61 13.79 11.71
N VAL A 104 3.99 14.31 12.76
CA VAL A 104 3.97 13.67 14.08
C VAL A 104 2.54 13.20 14.36
N GLY A 105 2.37 11.92 14.69
CA GLY A 105 1.05 11.37 14.99
C GLY A 105 0.98 9.86 14.94
N ILE A 106 -0.23 9.33 15.08
CA ILE A 106 -0.51 7.90 14.94
C ILE A 106 -0.44 7.53 13.46
N ILE A 107 0.52 6.66 13.08
CA ILE A 107 0.89 6.35 11.68
C ILE A 107 -0.33 6.17 10.75
N PRO A 108 -1.29 5.24 11.02
CA PRO A 108 -2.41 5.05 10.11
C PRO A 108 -3.35 6.25 9.99
N ILE A 109 -3.50 7.03 11.06
CA ILE A 109 -4.38 8.21 11.07
C ILE A 109 -3.75 9.31 10.22
N THR A 110 -2.46 9.56 10.43
CA THR A 110 -1.70 10.56 9.68
C THR A 110 -1.66 10.24 8.19
N ILE A 111 -1.32 9.00 7.80
CA ILE A 111 -1.29 8.60 6.38
C ILE A 111 -2.66 8.79 5.73
N VAL A 112 -3.75 8.37 6.39
CA VAL A 112 -5.12 8.52 5.85
C VAL A 112 -5.50 9.99 5.71
N LYS A 113 -5.19 10.83 6.70
CA LYS A 113 -5.45 12.27 6.64
C LYS A 113 -4.69 12.92 5.49
N THR A 114 -3.39 12.65 5.36
CA THR A 114 -2.56 13.21 4.28
C THR A 114 -3.03 12.73 2.91
N SER A 115 -3.50 11.47 2.80
CA SER A 115 -3.92 10.88 1.52
C SER A 115 -5.02 11.65 0.76
N TYR A 116 -5.81 12.50 1.42
CA TYR A 116 -6.90 13.22 0.76
C TYR A 116 -6.41 14.14 -0.37
N GLU A 117 -5.19 14.66 -0.27
CA GLU A 117 -4.55 15.56 -1.24
C GLU A 117 -3.85 14.83 -2.41
N TYR A 118 -3.88 13.49 -2.41
CA TYR A 118 -3.14 12.67 -3.36
C TYR A 118 -4.08 11.76 -4.15
N ASP A 119 -3.64 11.31 -5.31
CA ASP A 119 -4.42 10.44 -6.20
C ASP A 119 -4.22 8.96 -5.86
N MET A 120 -3.04 8.61 -5.31
CA MET A 120 -2.68 7.27 -4.88
C MET A 120 -1.67 7.31 -3.73
N VAL A 121 -1.71 6.29 -2.87
CA VAL A 121 -0.76 6.14 -1.75
C VAL A 121 0.03 4.86 -1.89
N PHE A 122 1.33 4.92 -1.64
CA PHE A 122 2.27 3.81 -1.66
C PHE A 122 2.74 3.51 -0.25
N ILE A 123 2.70 2.23 0.12
CA ILE A 123 3.13 1.75 1.44
C ILE A 123 3.83 0.40 1.32
N GLY A 124 4.79 0.14 2.20
CA GLY A 124 5.40 -1.19 2.34
C GLY A 124 4.44 -2.16 3.02
N LYS A 125 4.42 -3.43 2.60
CA LYS A 125 3.59 -4.49 3.20
C LYS A 125 3.93 -4.78 4.66
N LYS A 126 5.19 -4.60 5.02
CA LYS A 126 5.70 -4.63 6.39
C LYS A 126 6.55 -3.40 6.63
N GLY A 127 6.71 -3.03 7.89
CA GLY A 127 7.55 -1.90 8.30
C GLY A 127 8.72 -2.32 9.18
N VAL A 128 9.25 -1.39 9.97
CA VAL A 128 10.40 -1.61 10.88
C VAL A 128 10.21 -2.79 11.84
N ASN A 129 8.97 -3.11 12.23
CA ASN A 129 8.65 -4.22 13.13
C ASN A 129 8.51 -5.60 12.44
N ALA A 130 8.87 -5.71 11.16
CA ALA A 130 8.73 -6.94 10.38
C ALA A 130 9.37 -8.18 11.03
N SER A 131 10.47 -8.01 11.77
CA SER A 131 11.18 -9.11 12.47
C SER A 131 10.41 -9.67 13.66
N PHE A 132 9.45 -8.92 14.22
CA PHE A 132 8.60 -9.36 15.34
C PHE A 132 7.25 -9.91 14.86
N ASP A 133 6.87 -9.64 13.61
CA ASP A 133 5.63 -10.12 13.00
C ASP A 133 5.79 -11.56 12.51
N ARG A 134 5.41 -12.53 13.36
CA ARG A 134 5.34 -13.97 13.07
C ARG A 134 4.26 -14.33 12.02
N GLY A 135 4.33 -13.74 10.83
CA GLY A 135 3.35 -13.94 9.76
C GLY A 135 2.04 -13.15 9.92
N ILE A 136 2.00 -12.17 10.82
CA ILE A 136 0.87 -11.26 11.01
C ILE A 136 1.06 -10.04 10.10
N LEU A 137 -0.02 -9.55 9.48
CA LEU A 137 -0.01 -8.28 8.75
C LEU A 137 0.21 -7.15 9.76
N GLY A 138 1.20 -6.29 9.54
CA GLY A 138 1.51 -5.21 10.47
C GLY A 138 0.28 -4.34 10.74
N SER A 139 0.01 -4.06 12.02
CA SER A 139 -1.19 -3.34 12.48
C SER A 139 -1.39 -1.99 11.79
N ASN A 140 -0.29 -1.30 11.48
CA ASN A 140 -0.31 -0.03 10.77
C ASN A 140 -0.82 -0.18 9.32
N ILE A 141 -0.38 -1.22 8.61
CA ILE A 141 -0.81 -1.50 7.22
C ILE A 141 -2.28 -1.88 7.21
N GLU A 142 -2.67 -2.82 8.08
CA GLU A 142 -4.05 -3.27 8.16
C GLU A 142 -4.99 -2.08 8.45
N SER A 143 -4.65 -1.26 9.45
CA SER A 143 -5.44 -0.08 9.83
C SER A 143 -5.50 0.97 8.72
N THR A 144 -4.40 1.20 8.00
CA THR A 144 -4.33 2.17 6.89
C THR A 144 -5.19 1.71 5.71
N VAL A 145 -4.98 0.48 5.23
CA VAL A 145 -5.75 -0.11 4.13
C VAL A 145 -7.26 -0.12 4.45
N ARG A 146 -7.63 -0.40 5.70
CA ARG A 146 -9.03 -0.34 6.17
C ARG A 146 -9.67 1.03 6.06
N ARG A 147 -8.91 2.12 6.09
CA ARG A 147 -9.47 3.49 6.21
C ARG A 147 -9.27 4.35 4.97
N ILE A 148 -8.24 4.06 4.16
CA ILE A 148 -7.80 4.94 3.07
C ILE A 148 -8.78 5.01 1.88
N LYS A 149 -9.27 6.19 1.51
CA LYS A 149 -10.27 6.29 0.42
C LYS A 149 -9.66 6.31 -0.99
N LYS A 150 -8.37 6.58 -1.11
CA LYS A 150 -7.62 6.58 -2.37
C LYS A 150 -7.15 5.15 -2.72
N PRO A 151 -6.90 4.86 -4.01
CA PRO A 151 -6.13 3.68 -4.39
C PRO A 151 -4.85 3.58 -3.58
N ILE A 152 -4.56 2.38 -3.06
CA ILE A 152 -3.35 2.12 -2.28
C ILE A 152 -2.52 1.02 -2.93
N PHE A 153 -1.25 1.32 -3.19
CA PHE A 153 -0.23 0.39 -3.62
C PHE A 153 0.49 -0.16 -2.39
N VAL A 154 0.51 -1.48 -2.24
CA VAL A 154 1.21 -2.19 -1.18
C VAL A 154 2.39 -2.92 -1.80
N ALA A 155 3.60 -2.43 -1.56
CA ALA A 155 4.84 -3.03 -2.07
C ALA A 155 5.26 -4.22 -1.19
N ASP A 156 5.74 -5.29 -1.81
CA ASP A 156 6.33 -6.43 -1.10
C ASP A 156 7.87 -6.31 -1.07
N LYS A 157 8.57 -7.39 -0.73
CA LYS A 157 10.02 -7.39 -0.46
C LYS A 157 10.94 -7.12 -1.66
N ASP A 158 10.49 -7.29 -2.90
CA ASP A 158 11.32 -7.14 -4.09
C ASP A 158 10.74 -6.08 -5.04
N PHE A 159 11.62 -5.30 -5.67
CA PHE A 159 11.27 -4.35 -6.72
C PHE A 159 11.48 -4.97 -8.11
N TYR A 160 10.58 -4.66 -9.04
CA TYR A 160 10.72 -4.96 -10.45
C TYR A 160 9.85 -4.03 -11.28
N GLU A 161 10.25 -3.84 -12.55
CA GLU A 161 9.43 -3.09 -13.50
C GLU A 161 8.18 -3.89 -13.88
N ILE A 162 6.99 -3.39 -13.55
CA ILE A 162 5.70 -4.07 -13.78
C ILE A 162 5.45 -4.25 -15.27
N LYS A 163 5.18 -5.49 -15.70
CA LYS A 163 4.89 -5.84 -17.11
C LYS A 163 3.52 -6.48 -17.32
N ASN A 164 2.93 -7.05 -16.28
CA ASN A 164 1.62 -7.67 -16.33
C ASN A 164 0.78 -7.21 -15.14
N ILE A 165 -0.46 -6.75 -15.39
CA ILE A 165 -1.43 -6.36 -14.36
C ILE A 165 -2.52 -7.42 -14.33
N VAL A 166 -2.64 -8.12 -13.21
CA VAL A 166 -3.69 -9.10 -12.95
C VAL A 166 -4.81 -8.42 -12.17
N VAL A 167 -6.00 -8.33 -12.76
CA VAL A 167 -7.19 -7.78 -12.13
C VAL A 167 -8.08 -8.91 -11.66
N GLY A 168 -8.22 -9.07 -10.33
CA GLY A 168 -9.22 -9.97 -9.77
C GLY A 168 -10.62 -9.40 -10.01
N TYR A 169 -11.44 -10.11 -10.78
CA TYR A 169 -12.69 -9.58 -11.32
C TYR A 169 -13.87 -10.51 -11.05
N ASP A 170 -14.88 -10.00 -10.33
CA ASP A 170 -16.11 -10.71 -9.97
C ASP A 170 -17.38 -9.99 -10.46
N GLY A 171 -17.22 -9.01 -11.35
CA GLY A 171 -18.33 -8.24 -11.93
C GLY A 171 -18.92 -7.15 -11.03
N ARG A 172 -18.50 -7.03 -9.77
CA ARG A 172 -18.99 -5.99 -8.84
C ARG A 172 -18.40 -4.61 -9.16
N ASP A 173 -19.02 -3.56 -8.63
CA ASP A 173 -18.59 -2.17 -8.82
C ASP A 173 -17.12 -1.94 -8.46
N SER A 174 -16.66 -2.47 -7.34
CA SER A 174 -15.26 -2.32 -6.91
C SER A 174 -14.28 -2.99 -7.88
N ALA A 175 -14.64 -4.16 -8.45
CA ALA A 175 -13.84 -4.82 -9.48
C ALA A 175 -13.82 -4.02 -10.80
N LYS A 176 -14.91 -3.34 -11.13
CA LYS A 176 -14.97 -2.40 -12.27
C LYS A 176 -14.09 -1.18 -12.05
N GLU A 177 -14.06 -0.60 -10.85
CA GLU A 177 -13.14 0.50 -10.51
C GLU A 177 -11.68 0.06 -10.57
N ALA A 178 -11.36 -1.14 -10.06
CA ALA A 178 -10.05 -1.73 -10.22
C ALA A 178 -9.66 -1.90 -11.71
N LEU A 179 -10.56 -2.41 -12.55
CA LEU A 179 -10.30 -2.52 -13.98
C LEU A 179 -10.08 -1.15 -14.66
N LYS A 180 -10.83 -0.12 -14.27
CA LYS A 180 -10.63 1.24 -14.79
C LYS A 180 -9.24 1.77 -14.46
N LEU A 181 -8.80 1.64 -13.22
CA LEU A 181 -7.44 2.02 -12.82
C LEU A 181 -6.38 1.17 -13.52
N ALA A 182 -6.63 -0.14 -13.70
CA ALA A 182 -5.73 -1.03 -14.42
C ALA A 182 -5.52 -0.58 -15.87
N ASN A 183 -6.54 -0.08 -16.57
CA ASN A 183 -6.42 0.47 -17.92
C ASN A 183 -5.52 1.71 -17.98
N VAL A 184 -5.67 2.61 -17.00
CA VAL A 184 -4.80 3.78 -16.86
C VAL A 184 -3.35 3.35 -16.60
N CYS A 185 -3.14 2.44 -15.63
CA CYS A 185 -1.82 1.91 -15.32
C CYS A 185 -1.18 1.14 -16.48
N ALA A 186 -1.93 0.32 -17.19
CA ALA A 186 -1.41 -0.46 -18.31
C ALA A 186 -0.84 0.44 -19.42
N THR A 187 -1.49 1.58 -19.67
CA THR A 187 -1.05 2.53 -20.69
C THR A 187 0.30 3.15 -20.32
N SER A 188 0.39 3.77 -19.14
CA SER A 188 1.63 4.44 -18.70
C SER A 188 2.76 3.47 -18.39
N LEU A 189 2.44 2.30 -17.82
CA LEU A 189 3.41 1.25 -17.49
C LEU A 189 3.79 0.37 -18.68
N LYS A 190 3.10 0.50 -19.83
CA LYS A 190 3.21 -0.40 -21.00
C LYS A 190 3.02 -1.88 -20.60
N ALA A 191 2.10 -2.13 -19.67
CA ALA A 191 1.84 -3.45 -19.10
C ALA A 191 0.63 -4.13 -19.75
N LYS A 192 0.63 -5.46 -19.80
CA LYS A 192 -0.51 -6.26 -20.29
C LYS A 192 -1.52 -6.46 -19.18
N ILE A 193 -2.82 -6.38 -19.49
CA ILE A 193 -3.89 -6.64 -18.53
C ILE A 193 -4.38 -8.08 -18.65
N HIS A 194 -4.51 -8.74 -17.50
CA HIS A 194 -5.13 -10.05 -17.32
C HIS A 194 -6.36 -9.88 -16.44
N ILE A 195 -7.56 -10.01 -17.00
CA ILE A 195 -8.80 -9.97 -16.23
C ILE A 195 -9.09 -11.41 -15.78
N VAL A 196 -9.08 -11.66 -14.47
CA VAL A 196 -9.13 -13.00 -13.91
C VAL A 196 -10.31 -13.17 -12.97
N ASN A 197 -11.17 -14.14 -13.26
CA ASN A 197 -12.26 -14.56 -12.38
C ASN A 197 -11.91 -15.94 -11.79
N VAL A 198 -12.02 -16.08 -10.47
CA VAL A 198 -11.87 -17.38 -9.79
C VAL A 198 -13.24 -17.88 -9.39
N ARG A 199 -13.66 -18.99 -10.00
CA ARG A 199 -14.97 -19.60 -9.84
C ARG A 199 -14.93 -20.86 -8.99
N LYS A 200 -16.03 -21.18 -8.31
CA LYS A 200 -16.14 -22.44 -7.57
C LYS A 200 -16.48 -23.61 -8.49
N ASP A 201 -17.32 -23.33 -9.49
CA ASP A 201 -17.79 -24.29 -10.48
C ASP A 201 -17.44 -23.78 -11.89
N GLU A 202 -17.08 -24.67 -12.81
CA GLU A 202 -16.70 -24.32 -14.19
C GLU A 202 -17.86 -23.73 -15.00
N THR A 203 -19.09 -23.99 -14.57
CA THR A 203 -20.32 -23.45 -15.18
C THR A 203 -20.62 -22.01 -14.76
N GLU A 204 -20.03 -21.53 -13.66
CA GLU A 204 -20.15 -20.12 -13.24
C GLU A 204 -19.43 -19.23 -14.26
N THR A 205 -20.19 -18.37 -14.92
CA THR A 205 -19.68 -17.32 -15.81
C THR A 205 -20.29 -15.99 -15.42
N LEU A 206 -19.56 -14.90 -15.68
CA LEU A 206 -20.11 -13.57 -15.49
C LEU A 206 -20.95 -13.24 -16.73
N ASP A 207 -22.24 -13.00 -16.52
CA ASP A 207 -23.15 -12.64 -17.59
C ASP A 207 -22.67 -11.35 -18.28
N ASN A 208 -22.66 -11.39 -19.61
CA ASN A 208 -22.75 -10.21 -20.45
C ASN A 208 -21.60 -9.19 -20.28
N THR A 209 -20.36 -9.65 -20.49
CA THR A 209 -19.19 -8.75 -20.53
C THR A 209 -18.46 -8.87 -21.86
N ASP A 210 -18.27 -7.75 -22.57
CA ASP A 210 -17.34 -7.63 -23.72
C ASP A 210 -15.85 -7.79 -23.33
N LEU A 211 -15.60 -8.23 -22.10
CA LEU A 211 -14.29 -8.40 -21.52
C LEU A 211 -13.77 -9.81 -21.82
N LYS A 212 -12.51 -9.91 -22.24
CA LYS A 212 -11.80 -11.18 -22.34
C LYS A 212 -11.36 -11.64 -20.94
N ILE A 213 -12.25 -12.34 -20.25
CA ILE A 213 -12.02 -12.85 -18.89
C ILE A 213 -11.34 -14.23 -18.95
N THR A 214 -10.27 -14.38 -18.18
CA THR A 214 -9.64 -15.66 -17.89
C THR A 214 -10.33 -16.26 -16.67
N TYR A 215 -11.01 -17.39 -16.86
CA TYR A 215 -11.66 -18.11 -15.76
C TYR A 215 -10.72 -19.17 -15.19
N LEU A 216 -10.54 -19.16 -13.87
CA LEU A 216 -9.74 -20.14 -13.13
C LEU A 216 -10.62 -20.88 -12.14
N THR A 217 -10.46 -22.20 -12.06
CA THR A 217 -11.15 -23.01 -11.06
C THR A 217 -10.45 -22.85 -9.71
N LYS A 218 -11.23 -22.53 -8.68
CA LYS A 218 -10.74 -22.35 -7.30
C LYS A 218 -10.06 -23.65 -6.83
N GLN A 219 -8.79 -23.56 -6.46
CA GLN A 219 -8.08 -24.67 -5.83
C GLN A 219 -8.25 -24.65 -4.31
N LYS A 220 -7.40 -23.89 -3.60
CA LYS A 220 -7.46 -23.76 -2.13
C LYS A 220 -8.38 -22.62 -1.70
N SER A 221 -8.07 -21.41 -2.18
CA SER A 221 -8.83 -20.20 -1.93
C SER A 221 -8.77 -19.29 -3.15
N VAL A 222 -9.68 -18.30 -3.23
CA VAL A 222 -9.62 -17.30 -4.30
C VAL A 222 -8.28 -16.55 -4.26
N ALA A 223 -7.81 -16.21 -3.06
CA ALA A 223 -6.52 -15.56 -2.84
C ALA A 223 -5.34 -16.39 -3.36
N ASP A 224 -5.31 -17.69 -3.02
CA ASP A 224 -4.24 -18.60 -3.47
C ASP A 224 -4.21 -18.71 -4.99
N THR A 225 -5.37 -18.95 -5.62
CA THR A 225 -5.46 -19.10 -7.06
C THR A 225 -5.06 -17.81 -7.80
N LEU A 226 -5.43 -16.63 -7.29
CA LEU A 226 -4.99 -15.35 -7.87
C LEU A 226 -3.48 -15.13 -7.72
N ILE A 227 -2.91 -15.44 -6.55
CA ILE A 227 -1.46 -15.33 -6.31
C ILE A 227 -0.69 -16.29 -7.23
N GLU A 228 -1.12 -17.55 -7.32
CA GLU A 228 -0.50 -18.57 -8.17
C GLU A 228 -0.52 -18.14 -9.64
N TYR A 229 -1.67 -17.67 -10.14
CA TYR A 229 -1.77 -17.14 -11.50
C TYR A 229 -0.84 -15.94 -11.71
N ALA A 230 -0.87 -14.94 -10.82
CA ALA A 230 -0.01 -13.77 -10.94
C ALA A 230 1.47 -14.14 -10.95
N LYS A 231 1.90 -15.05 -10.07
CA LYS A 231 3.29 -15.55 -10.01
C LYS A 231 3.72 -16.34 -11.23
N SER A 232 2.79 -16.88 -12.02
CA SER A 232 3.11 -17.53 -13.29
C SER A 232 3.53 -16.54 -14.39
N LEU A 233 3.27 -15.24 -14.19
CA LEU A 233 3.61 -14.16 -15.11
C LEU A 233 4.92 -13.49 -14.68
N THR A 234 5.62 -12.90 -15.65
CA THR A 234 6.83 -12.11 -15.38
C THR A 234 6.46 -10.72 -14.86
N ASN A 235 7.11 -10.27 -13.79
CA ASN A 235 6.91 -8.96 -13.17
C ASN A 235 5.43 -8.55 -12.99
N PRO A 236 4.65 -9.34 -12.23
CA PRO A 236 3.21 -9.13 -12.08
C PRO A 236 2.87 -8.04 -11.06
N LEU A 237 1.77 -7.32 -11.30
CA LEU A 237 1.08 -6.50 -10.32
C LEU A 237 -0.32 -7.09 -10.11
N LEU A 238 -0.70 -7.38 -8.88
CA LEU A 238 -2.08 -7.77 -8.58
C LEU A 238 -2.91 -6.52 -8.28
N MET A 239 -4.13 -6.44 -8.81
CA MET A 239 -5.06 -5.36 -8.55
C MET A 239 -6.42 -5.91 -8.17
N LEU A 240 -6.97 -5.40 -7.07
CA LEU A 240 -8.26 -5.84 -6.53
C LEU A 240 -9.17 -4.67 -6.22
N GLY A 241 -10.44 -4.84 -6.56
CA GLY A 241 -11.51 -4.07 -5.96
C GLY A 241 -11.76 -4.55 -4.54
N ALA A 242 -11.82 -3.63 -3.59
CA ALA A 242 -12.19 -3.90 -2.21
C ALA A 242 -13.33 -2.98 -1.79
N TYR A 243 -14.16 -3.47 -0.86
CA TYR A 243 -15.26 -2.75 -0.20
C TYR A 243 -16.48 -2.44 -1.09
N ASN A 244 -17.66 -2.56 -0.49
CA ASN A 244 -18.94 -2.30 -1.14
C ASN A 244 -19.50 -0.97 -0.59
N LYS A 245 -20.27 -0.22 -1.39
CA LYS A 245 -20.81 1.12 -1.08
C LYS A 245 -21.76 1.21 0.13
N ASN A 246 -21.99 0.11 0.85
CA ASN A 246 -22.84 0.12 2.04
C ASN A 246 -22.05 0.65 3.24
N ARG A 247 -22.37 1.88 3.66
CA ARG A 247 -21.70 2.69 4.71
C ARG A 247 -21.36 1.95 6.02
N LEU A 248 -22.07 0.87 6.36
CA LEU A 248 -21.83 0.06 7.56
C LEU A 248 -20.67 -0.95 7.43
N LEU A 249 -20.21 -1.28 6.22
CA LEU A 249 -19.18 -2.30 5.97
C LEU A 249 -17.87 -1.74 5.40
N GLU A 250 -17.72 -0.41 5.32
CA GLU A 250 -16.55 0.25 4.69
C GLU A 250 -15.21 0.00 5.41
N MET A 251 -15.24 -0.54 6.64
CA MET A 251 -14.07 -0.84 7.49
C MET A 251 -13.61 -2.31 7.42
N ILE A 252 -14.33 -3.20 6.73
CA ILE A 252 -14.01 -4.64 6.64
C ILE A 252 -13.32 -4.97 5.31
N LEU A 253 -12.03 -5.32 5.32
CA LEU A 253 -11.36 -5.82 4.10
C LEU A 253 -12.15 -7.00 3.54
N GLY A 254 -12.28 -7.08 2.22
CA GLY A 254 -12.74 -8.30 1.59
C GLY A 254 -11.83 -9.46 2.00
N SER A 255 -12.42 -10.63 2.33
CA SER A 255 -11.68 -11.80 2.81
C SER A 255 -10.55 -12.22 1.86
N THR A 256 -10.74 -12.07 0.54
CA THR A 256 -9.70 -12.30 -0.47
C THR A 256 -8.54 -11.31 -0.35
N THR A 257 -8.83 -10.00 -0.23
CA THR A 257 -7.80 -8.95 -0.10
C THR A 257 -6.99 -9.13 1.18
N GLU A 258 -7.66 -9.41 2.29
CA GLU A 258 -7.00 -9.67 3.58
C GLU A 258 -6.12 -10.91 3.51
N ALA A 259 -6.62 -12.02 2.94
CA ALA A 259 -5.85 -13.24 2.77
C ALA A 259 -4.59 -13.03 1.90
N ILE A 260 -4.66 -12.18 0.87
CA ILE A 260 -3.49 -11.85 0.04
C ILE A 260 -2.47 -11.00 0.82
N LEU A 261 -2.93 -9.99 1.55
CA LEU A 261 -2.04 -9.14 2.36
C LEU A 261 -1.32 -9.93 3.45
N ARG A 262 -1.97 -10.94 4.04
CA ARG A 262 -1.36 -11.80 5.07
C ARG A 262 -0.33 -12.80 4.52
N LYS A 263 -0.38 -13.16 3.24
CA LYS A 263 0.53 -14.15 2.63
C LYS A 263 1.81 -13.47 2.15
N GLU A 264 2.98 -14.05 2.43
CA GLU A 264 4.22 -13.62 1.78
C GLU A 264 4.28 -14.11 0.33
N SER A 265 3.89 -13.24 -0.59
CA SER A 265 3.78 -13.55 -2.01
C SER A 265 4.87 -12.91 -2.85
N ASN A 266 5.61 -11.92 -2.33
CA ASN A 266 6.52 -11.11 -3.15
C ASN A 266 5.82 -10.48 -4.36
N LEU A 267 4.57 -10.07 -4.15
CA LEU A 267 3.66 -9.59 -5.18
C LEU A 267 3.11 -8.26 -4.71
N PRO A 268 3.43 -7.13 -5.39
CA PRO A 268 2.81 -5.87 -5.09
C PRO A 268 1.31 -5.97 -5.39
N LEU A 269 0.53 -5.23 -4.61
CA LEU A 269 -0.92 -5.24 -4.67
C LEU A 269 -1.44 -3.80 -4.74
N ILE A 270 -2.26 -3.49 -5.74
CA ILE A 270 -3.12 -2.29 -5.70
C ILE A 270 -4.51 -2.67 -5.20
N ILE A 271 -5.00 -1.92 -4.22
CA ILE A 271 -6.36 -2.04 -3.70
C ILE A 271 -7.12 -0.78 -4.07
N VAL A 272 -8.25 -0.96 -4.75
CA VAL A 272 -9.14 0.12 -5.21
C VAL A 272 -10.48 0.01 -4.50
N ARG A 273 -11.09 1.15 -4.18
CA ARG A 273 -12.42 1.26 -3.57
C ARG A 273 -13.47 1.69 -4.58
#